data_AF-A0A2A2JMA5-F1
#
_entry.id   AF-A0A2A2JMA5-F1
#
_cell.length_a   1.000
_cell.length_b   1.000
_cell.length_c   1.000
_cell.angle_alpha   90.00
_cell.angle_beta   90.00
_cell.angle_gamma   90.00
#
_symmetry.space_group_name_H-M   'P 1'
#
loop_
_entity.id
_entity.type
_entity.pdbx_description
1 polymer ?
#
loop_
_entity_poly.entity_id
_entity_poly.type
_entity_poly.pdbx_seq_one_letter_code
_entity_poly.pdbx_strand_id
1 'polypeptide(L)'
;MYEAGLAFVAKTEDAVDILKWYVLCALDENCMAPNGSQGYCYFGNDSYGRYGDCHRYDQSVINVLLANANYFDRTYYASEIVDFFKIKRGGAKQFYPPKYDSNCTS
;
A
#
# COMPACT_ATOMS: atom_id res chain seq x y z
N MET A 1 7.33 -5.37 -0.04
CA MET A 1 6.28 -4.40 0.34
C MET A 1 4.98 -5.19 0.36
N TYR A 2 4.36 -5.33 1.53
CA TYR A 2 3.13 -6.11 1.70
C TYR A 2 1.94 -5.30 1.14
N GLU A 3 1.05 -5.94 0.37
CA GLU A 3 -0.12 -5.24 -0.15
C GLU A 3 -1.17 -4.98 0.94
N ALA A 4 -1.69 -3.75 1.05
CA ALA A 4 -2.77 -3.35 1.98
C ALA A 4 -4.17 -3.35 1.32
N GLY A 5 -4.33 -3.95 0.14
CA GLY A 5 -5.63 -4.02 -0.55
C GLY A 5 -6.68 -4.89 0.17
N LEU A 6 -6.25 -5.66 1.18
CA LEU A 6 -7.08 -6.43 2.09
C LEU A 6 -6.37 -6.49 3.44
N ALA A 7 -7.08 -6.14 4.52
CA ALA A 7 -6.57 -6.26 5.88
C ALA A 7 -7.53 -7.08 6.75
N PHE A 8 -6.98 -8.02 7.51
CA PHE A 8 -7.65 -8.65 8.63
C PHE A 8 -7.04 -8.08 9.92
N VAL A 9 -7.84 -7.36 10.70
CA VAL A 9 -7.37 -6.70 11.92
C VAL A 9 -8.16 -7.23 13.11
N ALA A 10 -7.47 -7.92 14.02
CA ALA A 10 -8.06 -8.34 15.30
C ALA A 10 -8.18 -7.14 16.24
N LYS A 11 -9.27 -7.06 17.00
CA LYS A 11 -9.48 -5.97 17.96
C LYS A 11 -8.56 -6.16 19.18
N THR A 12 -7.43 -5.46 19.19
CA THR A 12 -6.51 -5.31 20.33
C THR A 12 -6.27 -3.83 20.60
N GLU A 13 -5.73 -3.48 21.77
CA GLU A 13 -5.36 -2.09 22.08
C GLU A 13 -4.34 -1.55 21.07
N ASP A 14 -3.28 -2.31 20.80
CA ASP A 14 -2.25 -1.96 19.81
C ASP A 14 -2.84 -1.72 18.41
N ALA A 15 -3.72 -2.62 17.94
CA ALA A 15 -4.34 -2.51 16.63
C ALA A 15 -5.24 -1.27 16.54
N VAL A 16 -5.97 -0.96 17.61
CA VAL A 16 -6.81 0.24 17.69
C VAL A 16 -5.95 1.49 17.65
N ASP A 17 -4.81 1.53 18.34
CA ASP A 17 -3.93 2.68 18.36
C ASP A 17 -3.23 2.92 17.01
N ILE A 18 -2.76 1.86 16.35
CA ILE A 18 -2.24 1.96 14.99
C ILE A 18 -3.32 2.44 14.01
N LEU A 19 -4.54 1.90 14.09
CA LEU A 19 -5.65 2.32 13.23
C LEU A 19 -6.08 3.76 13.46
N LYS A 20 -6.05 4.26 14.70
CA LYS A 20 -6.32 5.69 14.98
C LYS A 20 -5.34 6.57 14.23
N TRP A 21 -4.04 6.30 14.34
CA TRP A 21 -3.01 7.07 13.62
C TRP A 21 -3.14 6.95 12.12
N TYR A 22 -3.47 5.76 11.62
CA TYR A 22 -3.71 5.53 10.21
C TYR A 22 -4.87 6.38 9.67
N VAL A 23 -6.00 6.41 10.39
CA VAL A 23 -7.17 7.24 10.03
C VAL A 23 -6.85 8.73 10.14
N LEU A 24 -6.16 9.17 11.19
CA LEU A 24 -5.74 10.56 11.32
C LEU A 24 -4.84 10.99 10.16
N CYS A 25 -3.90 10.13 9.75
CA CYS A 25 -3.04 10.39 8.60
C CYS A 25 -3.84 10.47 7.29
N ALA A 26 -4.88 9.65 7.13
CA ALA A 26 -5.77 9.72 5.96
C ALA A 26 -6.57 11.02 5.86
N LEU A 27 -6.74 11.74 6.98
CA LEU A 27 -7.43 13.03 7.03
C LEU A 27 -6.51 14.22 6.78
N ASP A 28 -5.20 14.01 6.70
CA ASP A 28 -4.20 15.04 6.40
C ASP A 28 -3.44 14.67 5.12
N GLU A 29 -3.65 15.46 4.06
CA GLU A 29 -3.00 15.26 2.76
C GLU A 29 -1.48 15.21 2.89
N ASN A 30 -0.88 16.04 3.73
CA ASN A 30 0.59 16.07 3.88
C ASN A 30 1.12 14.85 4.63
N CYS A 31 0.27 14.16 5.40
CA CYS A 31 0.63 12.91 6.04
C CYS A 31 0.51 11.74 5.07
N MET A 32 -0.64 11.60 4.40
CA MET A 32 -0.92 10.47 3.50
C MET A 32 -0.13 10.57 2.19
N ALA A 33 0.00 11.77 1.64
CA ALA A 33 0.72 12.07 0.40
C ALA A 33 1.73 13.22 0.63
N PRO A 34 2.87 12.95 1.31
CA PRO A 34 3.88 13.97 1.58
C PRO A 34 4.38 14.65 0.31
N ASN A 35 4.84 15.90 0.43
CA ASN A 35 5.35 16.65 -0.70
C ASN A 35 6.49 15.91 -1.42
N GLY A 36 6.40 15.78 -2.74
CA GLY A 36 7.31 15.00 -3.57
C GLY A 36 6.92 13.52 -3.75
N SER A 37 5.87 13.05 -3.07
CA SER A 37 5.31 11.72 -3.35
C SER A 37 4.44 11.73 -4.61
N GLN A 38 4.45 10.62 -5.35
CA GLN A 38 3.60 10.45 -6.53
C GLN A 38 2.91 9.07 -6.54
N GLY A 39 1.67 9.05 -7.01
CA GLY A 39 0.89 7.81 -7.17
C GLY A 39 1.15 7.11 -8.51
N TYR A 40 1.70 7.82 -9.51
CA TYR A 40 2.00 7.27 -10.82
C TYR A 40 3.37 6.59 -10.81
N CYS A 41 3.38 5.31 -11.17
CA CYS A 41 4.59 4.49 -11.20
C CYS A 41 5.19 4.43 -12.60
N TYR A 42 6.48 4.72 -12.73
CA TYR A 42 7.23 4.57 -13.98
C TYR A 42 8.31 3.49 -13.86
N PHE A 43 8.12 2.39 -14.58
CA PHE A 43 9.01 1.23 -14.52
C PHE A 43 9.95 1.08 -15.73
N GLY A 44 9.76 1.88 -16.79
CA GLY A 44 10.51 1.75 -18.04
C GLY A 44 10.46 0.32 -18.59
N ASN A 45 11.60 -0.20 -19.04
CA ASN A 45 11.73 -1.55 -19.60
C ASN A 45 11.99 -2.66 -18.56
N ASP A 46 12.11 -2.30 -17.27
CA ASP A 46 12.45 -3.24 -16.21
C ASP A 46 11.54 -3.06 -15.00
N SER A 47 10.37 -3.70 -15.08
CA SER A 47 9.34 -3.64 -14.03
C SER A 47 9.67 -4.41 -12.76
N TYR A 48 10.78 -5.14 -12.70
CA TYR A 48 11.14 -5.95 -11.54
C TYR A 48 12.47 -5.53 -10.90
N GLY A 49 13.39 -4.93 -11.65
CA GLY A 49 14.67 -4.44 -11.15
C GLY A 49 14.72 -2.94 -10.84
N ARG A 50 13.67 -2.17 -11.21
CA ARG A 50 13.60 -0.73 -10.93
C ARG A 50 12.51 -0.37 -9.95
N TYR A 51 12.87 0.50 -9.02
CA TYR A 51 11.92 1.19 -8.18
C TYR A 51 11.09 2.14 -9.05
N GLY A 52 9.76 2.02 -9.00
CA GLY A 52 8.82 2.76 -9.86
C GLY A 52 8.64 4.24 -9.50
N ASP A 53 9.42 4.75 -8.55
CA ASP A 53 9.41 6.11 -8.02
C ASP A 53 8.04 6.58 -7.51
N CYS A 54 7.19 5.65 -7.10
CA CYS A 54 5.82 5.90 -6.70
C CYS A 54 5.48 5.25 -5.37
N HIS A 55 4.37 5.68 -4.78
CA HIS A 55 3.87 5.15 -3.53
C HIS A 55 2.40 4.78 -3.64
N ARG A 56 2.06 3.60 -3.12
CA ARG A 56 0.72 3.35 -2.62
C ARG A 56 0.65 3.92 -1.21
N TYR A 57 -0.07 5.03 -1.06
CA TYR A 57 -0.05 5.85 0.15
C TYR A 57 -0.49 5.06 1.39
N ASP A 58 -1.65 4.39 1.31
CA ASP A 58 -2.19 3.49 2.32
C ASP A 58 -1.20 2.40 2.75
N GLN A 59 -0.58 1.72 1.78
CA GLN A 59 0.44 0.70 2.02
C GLN A 59 1.70 1.26 2.67
N SER A 60 2.04 2.51 2.40
CA SER A 60 3.26 3.13 2.92
C SER A 60 3.06 3.57 4.37
N VAL A 61 1.93 4.25 4.66
CA VAL A 61 1.63 4.75 6.01
C VAL A 61 1.57 3.63 7.03
N ILE A 62 0.90 2.51 6.74
CA ILE A 62 0.80 1.40 7.71
C ILE A 62 2.17 0.80 8.05
N ASN A 63 3.08 0.71 7.08
CA ASN A 63 4.44 0.22 7.32
C ASN A 63 5.24 1.18 8.21
N VAL A 64 5.09 2.50 8.02
CA VAL A 64 5.77 3.51 8.84
C VAL A 64 5.23 3.50 10.27
N LEU A 65 3.90 3.43 10.45
CA LEU A 65 3.28 3.38 11.77
C LEU A 65 3.72 2.14 12.56
N LEU A 66 3.70 0.97 11.91
CA LEU A 66 4.14 -0.28 12.52
C LEU A 66 5.64 -0.24 12.86
N ALA A 67 6.49 0.29 11.98
CA ALA A 67 7.91 0.46 12.26
C ALA A 67 8.17 1.38 13.45
N ASN A 68 7.50 2.54 13.51
CA ASN A 68 7.64 3.50 14.62
C ASN A 68 7.20 2.90 15.95
N ALA A 69 6.06 2.19 15.98
CA ALA A 69 5.54 1.56 17.19
C ALA A 69 6.42 0.40 17.69
N ASN A 70 7.23 -0.20 16.82
CA ASN A 70 8.04 -1.39 17.11
C ASN A 70 9.54 -1.13 16.95
N TYR A 71 10.00 0.10 17.18
CA TYR A 71 11.43 0.45 17.19
C TYR A 71 12.19 0.06 15.91
N PHE A 72 11.51 0.02 14.77
CA PHE A 72 12.04 -0.41 13.48
C PHE A 72 12.56 -1.86 13.45
N ASP A 73 12.23 -2.66 14.47
CA ASP A 73 12.52 -4.08 14.49
C ASP A 73 11.40 -4.85 13.81
N ARG A 74 11.70 -5.31 12.58
CA ARG A 74 10.77 -5.99 11.69
C ARG A 74 10.20 -7.28 12.28
N THR A 75 10.89 -7.91 13.24
CA THR A 75 10.43 -9.16 13.85
C THR A 75 9.10 -9.00 14.60
N TYR A 76 8.74 -7.77 15.00
CA TYR A 76 7.49 -7.49 15.70
C TYR A 76 6.29 -7.20 14.80
N TYR A 77 6.50 -6.87 13.51
CA TYR A 77 5.41 -6.37 12.65
C TYR A 77 5.43 -6.86 11.20
N ALA A 78 6.44 -7.63 10.82
CA ALA A 78 6.48 -8.36 9.56
C ALA A 78 6.57 -9.85 9.87
N SER A 79 5.62 -10.63 9.39
CA SER A 79 5.80 -12.08 9.43
C SER A 79 6.92 -12.45 8.45
N GLU A 80 7.88 -13.24 8.91
CA GLU A 80 8.84 -13.93 8.04
C GLU A 80 8.15 -15.02 7.20
N ILE A 81 6.85 -15.19 7.38
CA ILE A 81 5.99 -16.12 6.64
C ILE A 81 5.70 -15.52 5.26
N VAL A 82 6.40 -16.02 4.25
CA VAL A 82 6.22 -15.61 2.84
C VAL A 82 5.06 -16.33 2.12
N ASP A 83 4.41 -17.33 2.76
CA ASP A 83 3.42 -18.21 2.10
C ASP A 83 2.12 -18.39 2.93
N PHE A 84 1.66 -17.32 3.59
CA PHE A 84 0.53 -17.41 4.55
C PHE A 84 -0.84 -17.57 3.87
N PHE A 85 -1.03 -17.04 2.65
CA PHE A 85 -2.27 -17.16 1.91
C PHE A 85 -2.03 -17.41 0.41
N LYS A 86 -2.65 -18.45 -0.13
CA LYS A 86 -2.74 -18.65 -1.59
C LYS A 86 -3.90 -17.82 -2.14
N ILE A 87 -3.60 -16.61 -2.62
CA ILE A 87 -4.58 -15.75 -3.29
C ILE A 87 -4.97 -16.40 -4.63
N LYS A 88 -6.08 -17.14 -4.67
CA LYS A 88 -6.67 -17.62 -5.92
C LYS A 88 -7.48 -16.49 -6.56
N ARG A 89 -6.85 -15.74 -7.47
CA ARG A 89 -7.54 -14.76 -8.31
C ARG A 89 -8.32 -15.52 -9.41
N GLY A 90 -9.60 -15.80 -9.18
CA GLY A 90 -10.50 -16.37 -10.18
C GLY A 90 -10.88 -15.32 -11.23
N GLY A 91 -9.98 -15.05 -12.17
CA GLY A 91 -10.16 -13.95 -13.12
C GLY A 91 -9.45 -14.16 -14.44
N ALA A 92 -9.72 -15.26 -15.14
CA ALA A 92 -9.61 -15.23 -16.60
C ALA A 92 -10.80 -14.41 -17.13
N LYS A 93 -10.73 -13.08 -17.00
CA LYS A 93 -11.48 -12.18 -17.88
C LYS A 93 -10.45 -11.45 -18.71
N GLN A 94 -10.47 -11.81 -19.99
CA GLN A 94 -9.82 -11.16 -21.12
C GLN A 94 -9.55 -9.68 -20.82
N PHE A 95 -8.28 -9.28 -20.86
CA PHE A 95 -7.87 -7.89 -20.80
C PHE A 95 -8.58 -7.15 -21.94
N TYR A 96 -9.63 -6.38 -21.62
CA TYR A 96 -10.17 -5.40 -22.55
C TYR A 96 -9.34 -4.13 -22.33
N PRO A 97 -8.52 -3.70 -23.31
CA PRO A 97 -7.81 -2.44 -23.17
C PRO A 97 -8.84 -1.32 -22.94
N PRO A 98 -8.59 -0.36 -22.03
CA PRO A 98 -9.47 0.78 -21.87
C PRO A 98 -9.61 1.49 -23.23
N LYS A 99 -10.85 1.74 -23.66
CA LYS A 99 -11.07 2.61 -24.81
C LYS A 99 -10.57 4.01 -24.42
N TYR A 100 -9.69 4.56 -25.25
CA TYR A 100 -9.34 5.96 -25.18
C TYR A 100 -10.61 6.80 -25.37
N ASP A 101 -11.04 7.50 -24.32
CA ASP A 101 -12.11 8.50 -24.38
C ASP A 101 -11.45 9.87 -24.44
N SER A 102 -11.59 10.54 -25.58
CA SER A 102 -11.04 11.87 -25.84
C SER A 102 -11.73 13.00 -25.05
N ASN A 103 -12.80 12.71 -24.30
CA ASN A 103 -13.62 13.74 -23.66
C ASN A 103 -13.34 13.94 -22.15
N CYS A 104 -12.41 13.19 -21.56
CA CYS A 104 -12.00 13.37 -20.16
C CYS A 104 -10.67 14.14 -20.05
N THR A 105 -10.58 15.28 -20.72
CA THR A 105 -9.59 16.32 -20.41
C THR A 105 -10.35 17.62 -20.12
N SER A 106 -10.48 17.91 -18.83
CA SER A 106 -10.92 19.20 -18.30
C SER A 106 -9.92 19.66 -17.26
#